data_AF-A0A9J6CTU4-F1
#
_entry.id   AF-A0A9J6CTU4-F1
#
_cell.length_a   1.000
_cell.length_b   1.000
_cell.length_c   1.000
_cell.angle_alpha   90.00
_cell.angle_beta   90.00
_cell.angle_gamma   90.00
#
_symmetry.space_group_name_H-M   'P 1'
#
loop_
_entity.id
_entity.type
_entity.pdbx_description
1 polymer ?
#
loop_
_entity_poly.entity_id
_entity_poly.type
_entity_poly.pdbx_seq_one_letter_code
_entity_poly.pdbx_strand_id
1 'polypeptide(L)'
;MQALGRAVKLVWVPAHSQVAGNTIADYHAREMAIRAEHESEELPHPVTNFRDITQMYREGRCRLPEPHPDLTRKQQTILRRAQAGSLAHPVLLNCMYPAEHDMLCPFCKIENGTLPHILAECTKLKNPQPSLPPDTPNPQPLERWETLLSSPALPTQRALTDRGQELLDTYGSCN
;
A
#
# COMPACT_ATOMS: atom_id res chain seq x y z
N MET A 1 11.15 -30.68 -20.58
CA MET A 1 9.78 -30.38 -20.10
C MET A 1 9.01 -29.71 -21.23
N GLN A 2 8.04 -30.42 -21.81
CA GLN A 2 7.19 -29.87 -22.88
C GLN A 2 6.17 -28.92 -22.24
N ALA A 3 6.18 -27.64 -22.61
CA ALA A 3 5.11 -26.73 -22.23
C ALA A 3 3.84 -27.20 -22.94
N LEU A 4 2.86 -27.70 -22.17
CA LEU A 4 1.53 -28.02 -22.67
C LEU A 4 0.84 -26.71 -23.07
N GLY A 5 1.04 -26.30 -24.32
CA GLY A 5 0.33 -25.15 -24.90
C GLY A 5 -1.16 -25.45 -24.94
N ARG A 6 -1.94 -24.77 -24.10
CA ARG A 6 -3.40 -24.79 -24.18
C ARG A 6 -3.83 -23.82 -25.27
N ALA A 7 -4.59 -24.30 -26.25
CA ALA A 7 -5.28 -23.42 -27.18
C ALA A 7 -6.42 -22.70 -26.45
N VAL A 8 -6.38 -21.36 -26.42
CA VAL A 8 -7.40 -20.52 -25.79
C VAL A 8 -8.04 -19.63 -26.84
N LYS A 9 -9.37 -19.55 -26.82
CA LYS A 9 -10.14 -18.62 -27.63
C LYS A 9 -10.59 -17.45 -26.76
N LEU A 10 -10.20 -16.23 -27.14
CA LEU A 10 -10.68 -15.01 -26.50
C LEU A 10 -12.01 -14.59 -27.14
N VAL A 11 -12.99 -14.24 -26.31
CA VAL A 11 -14.29 -13.71 -26.74
C VAL A 11 -14.52 -12.43 -25.96
N TRP A 12 -14.80 -11.34 -26.68
CA TRP A 12 -15.16 -10.06 -26.06
C TRP A 12 -16.68 -9.98 -25.92
N VAL A 13 -17.13 -9.60 -24.73
CA VAL A 13 -18.56 -9.52 -24.39
C VAL A 13 -18.87 -8.08 -23.94
N PRO A 14 -19.90 -7.42 -24.49
CA PRO A 14 -20.29 -6.08 -24.05
C PRO A 14 -20.68 -6.05 -22.57
N ALA A 15 -20.40 -4.92 -21.91
CA ALA A 15 -20.80 -4.70 -20.52
C ALA A 15 -22.32 -4.79 -20.35
N HIS A 16 -22.77 -5.23 -19.16
CA HIS A 16 -24.19 -5.33 -18.77
C HIS A 16 -25.09 -6.19 -19.68
N SER A 17 -24.51 -7.07 -20.50
CA SER A 17 -25.22 -7.99 -21.39
C SER A 17 -25.84 -9.21 -20.68
N GLN A 18 -25.78 -9.27 -19.34
CA GLN A 18 -26.33 -10.33 -18.49
C GLN A 18 -25.85 -11.76 -18.87
N VAL A 19 -24.70 -11.88 -19.52
CA VAL A 19 -24.07 -13.18 -19.75
C VAL A 19 -23.71 -13.80 -18.40
N ALA A 20 -24.34 -14.92 -18.05
CA ALA A 20 -24.25 -15.53 -16.72
C ALA A 20 -22.82 -15.69 -16.20
N GLY A 21 -21.89 -16.16 -17.05
CA GLY A 21 -20.48 -16.32 -16.66
C GLY A 21 -19.78 -14.98 -16.38
N ASN A 22 -20.12 -13.92 -17.11
CA ASN A 22 -19.57 -12.57 -16.87
C ASN A 22 -20.15 -11.96 -15.58
N THR A 23 -21.43 -12.19 -15.28
CA THR A 23 -22.06 -11.74 -14.04
C THR A 23 -21.47 -12.43 -12.81
N ILE A 24 -21.21 -13.74 -12.88
CA ILE A 24 -20.57 -14.51 -11.80
C ILE A 24 -19.12 -14.05 -11.60
N ALA A 25 -18.38 -13.85 -12.70
CA ALA A 25 -17.02 -13.31 -12.64
C ALA A 25 -16.99 -11.90 -12.03
N ASP A 26 -17.92 -11.02 -12.40
CA ASP A 26 -18.07 -9.69 -11.80
C ASP A 26 -18.39 -9.76 -10.31
N TYR A 27 -19.32 -10.63 -9.89
CA TYR A 27 -19.65 -10.84 -8.47
C TYR A 27 -18.40 -11.24 -7.65
N HIS A 28 -17.67 -12.27 -8.08
CA HIS A 28 -16.47 -12.71 -7.36
C HIS A 28 -15.34 -11.69 -7.41
N ALA A 29 -15.18 -10.98 -8.54
CA ALA A 29 -14.22 -9.89 -8.62
C ALA A 29 -14.56 -8.77 -7.62
N ARG A 30 -15.85 -8.44 -7.45
CA ARG A 30 -16.31 -7.42 -6.48
C ARG A 30 -16.18 -7.89 -5.04
N GLU A 31 -16.45 -9.16 -4.78
CA GLU A 31 -16.22 -9.80 -3.47
C GLU A 31 -14.75 -9.70 -3.07
N MET A 32 -13.84 -10.17 -3.93
CA MET A 32 -12.39 -10.10 -3.69
C MET A 32 -11.85 -8.68 -3.59
N ALA A 33 -12.44 -7.72 -4.32
CA ALA A 33 -12.02 -6.32 -4.30
C ALA A 33 -12.52 -5.54 -3.07
N ILE A 34 -13.15 -6.19 -2.08
CA ILE A 34 -13.81 -5.55 -0.93
C ILE A 34 -14.80 -4.47 -1.40
N ARG A 35 -15.56 -4.79 -2.45
CA ARG A 35 -16.72 -4.00 -2.93
C ARG A 35 -18.05 -4.73 -2.72
N ALA A 36 -18.02 -5.96 -2.24
CA ALA A 36 -19.20 -6.57 -1.65
C ALA A 36 -19.40 -5.93 -0.28
N GLU A 37 -20.53 -5.24 -0.12
CA GLU A 37 -20.97 -4.73 1.18
C GLU A 37 -21.12 -5.94 2.10
N HIS A 38 -20.36 -5.99 3.19
CA HIS A 38 -20.65 -6.91 4.27
C HIS A 38 -21.99 -6.44 4.84
N GLU A 39 -23.09 -7.15 4.57
CA GLU A 39 -24.38 -6.91 5.20
C GLU A 39 -24.20 -7.13 6.70
N SER A 40 -23.90 -6.05 7.43
CA SER A 40 -23.97 -6.07 8.89
C SER A 40 -25.43 -6.26 9.30
N GLU A 41 -25.69 -7.26 10.14
CA GLU A 41 -27.03 -7.63 10.63
C GLU A 41 -27.73 -6.54 11.46
N GLU A 42 -27.01 -5.47 11.84
CA GLU A 42 -27.60 -4.24 12.37
C GLU A 42 -27.71 -3.21 11.25
N LEU A 43 -28.93 -2.99 10.74
CA LEU A 43 -29.20 -1.90 9.79
C LEU A 43 -28.80 -0.57 10.46
N PRO A 44 -27.69 0.08 10.02
CA PRO A 44 -27.34 1.39 10.54
C PRO A 44 -28.48 2.33 10.18
N HIS A 45 -28.77 3.31 11.03
CA HIS A 45 -29.71 4.36 10.66
C HIS A 45 -29.22 4.96 9.34
N PRO A 46 -30.00 4.88 8.24
CA PRO A 46 -29.47 5.19 6.93
C PRO A 46 -28.99 6.64 6.94
N VAL A 47 -27.73 6.80 6.59
CA VAL A 47 -27.09 8.10 6.51
C VAL A 47 -27.72 8.82 5.31
N THR A 48 -28.64 9.76 5.55
CA THR A 48 -29.51 10.29 4.48
C THR A 48 -29.01 11.55 3.79
N ASN A 49 -28.06 12.28 4.41
CA ASN A 49 -27.50 13.49 3.81
C ASN A 49 -26.16 13.19 3.11
N PHE A 50 -25.90 13.94 2.03
CA PHE A 50 -24.72 13.74 1.19
C PHE A 50 -23.40 13.83 1.97
N ARG A 51 -23.30 14.77 2.91
CA ARG A 51 -22.10 14.97 3.73
C ARG A 51 -21.75 13.70 4.49
N ASP A 52 -22.71 13.17 5.22
CA ASP A 52 -22.49 12.04 6.11
C ASP A 52 -22.28 10.75 5.30
N ILE A 53 -22.93 10.59 4.14
CA ILE A 53 -22.66 9.49 3.19
C ILE A 53 -21.19 9.53 2.74
N THR A 54 -20.72 10.70 2.31
CA THR A 54 -19.31 10.82 1.87
C THR A 54 -18.33 10.64 3.02
N GLN A 55 -18.68 11.08 4.23
CA GLN A 55 -17.87 10.88 5.44
C GLN A 55 -17.75 9.40 5.78
N MET A 56 -18.86 8.67 5.81
CA MET A 56 -18.89 7.22 6.03
C MET A 56 -18.00 6.47 5.03
N TYR A 57 -18.10 6.78 3.73
CA TYR A 57 -17.24 6.16 2.73
C TYR A 57 -15.76 6.56 2.85
N ARG A 58 -15.46 7.75 3.38
CA ARG A 58 -14.07 8.16 3.66
C ARG A 58 -13.52 7.39 4.85
N GLU A 59 -14.27 7.34 5.95
CA GLU A 59 -13.89 6.61 7.17
C GLU A 59 -13.69 5.12 6.89
N GLY A 60 -14.58 4.48 6.12
CA GLY A 60 -14.41 3.08 5.71
C GLY A 60 -13.16 2.79 4.85
N ARG A 61 -12.59 3.83 4.21
CA ARG A 61 -11.34 3.73 3.45
C ARG A 61 -10.09 4.08 4.27
N CYS A 62 -10.25 4.76 5.40
CA CYS A 62 -9.15 5.15 6.30
C CYS A 62 -8.78 4.02 7.28
N ARG A 63 -8.29 2.89 6.75
CA ARG A 63 -7.91 1.72 7.57
C ARG A 63 -6.61 1.91 8.37
N LEU A 64 -5.76 2.84 7.94
CA LEU A 64 -4.47 3.13 8.58
C LEU A 64 -4.55 4.44 9.37
N PRO A 65 -3.81 4.56 10.49
CA PRO A 65 -3.90 5.71 11.38
C PRO A 65 -3.56 7.02 10.66
N GLU A 66 -4.12 8.10 11.16
CA GLU A 66 -3.78 9.43 10.68
C GLU A 66 -2.33 9.83 11.09
N PRO A 67 -1.69 10.74 10.33
CA PRO A 67 -0.43 11.31 10.74
C PRO A 67 -0.55 12.01 12.09
N HIS A 68 0.39 11.75 12.98
CA HIS A 68 0.47 12.40 14.28
C HIS A 68 0.57 13.94 14.11
N PRO A 69 -0.09 14.75 14.95
CA PRO A 69 -0.13 16.21 14.81
C PRO A 69 1.27 16.85 14.82
N ASP A 70 2.23 16.28 15.54
CA ASP A 70 3.61 16.75 15.62
C ASP A 70 4.50 16.39 14.41
N LEU A 71 3.94 15.76 13.37
CA LEU A 71 4.63 15.57 12.10
C LEU A 71 4.54 16.85 11.26
N THR A 72 5.65 17.20 10.62
CA THR A 72 5.66 18.28 9.62
C THR A 72 4.77 17.92 8.43
N ARG A 73 4.27 18.92 7.68
CA ARG A 73 3.49 18.68 6.45
C ARG A 73 4.19 17.76 5.44
N LYS A 74 5.51 17.86 5.35
CA LYS A 74 6.34 17.00 4.50
C LYS A 74 6.29 15.55 4.98
N GLN A 75 6.51 15.31 6.27
CA GLN A 75 6.42 13.98 6.88
C GLN A 75 5.00 13.39 6.76
N GLN A 76 3.96 14.18 7.01
CA GLN A 76 2.56 13.74 6.81
C GLN A 76 2.31 13.26 5.38
N THR A 77 2.85 13.98 4.38
CA THR A 77 2.73 13.60 2.97
C THR A 77 3.47 12.30 2.67
N ILE A 78 4.71 12.15 3.17
CA ILE A 78 5.50 10.93 3.01
C ILE A 78 4.78 9.74 3.64
N LEU A 79 4.26 9.88 4.86
CA LEU A 79 3.53 8.84 5.55
C LEU A 79 2.30 8.40 4.75
N ARG A 80 1.49 9.34 4.27
CA ARG A 80 0.31 9.04 3.44
C ARG A 80 0.68 8.31 2.15
N ARG A 81 1.77 8.71 1.50
CA ARG A 81 2.27 8.02 0.30
C ARG A 81 2.79 6.62 0.61
N ALA A 82 3.46 6.42 1.74
CA ALA A 82 3.92 5.10 2.19
C ALA A 82 2.73 4.18 2.50
N GLN A 83 1.74 4.68 3.27
CA GLN A 83 0.48 3.99 3.58
C GLN A 83 -0.31 3.61 2.32
N ALA A 84 -0.30 4.47 1.29
CA ALA A 84 -0.97 4.22 0.01
C ALA A 84 -0.13 3.39 -0.99
N GLY A 85 1.11 3.02 -0.64
CA GLY A 85 2.02 2.33 -1.55
C GLY A 85 2.51 3.14 -2.76
N SER A 86 2.33 4.47 -2.74
CA SER A 86 2.64 5.39 -3.85
C SER A 86 3.89 6.27 -3.62
N LEU A 87 4.62 6.02 -2.53
CA LEU A 87 5.94 6.62 -2.33
C LEU A 87 6.90 6.08 -3.40
N ALA A 88 7.62 6.96 -4.10
CA ALA A 88 8.54 6.57 -5.16
C ALA A 88 9.67 5.68 -4.59
N HIS A 89 9.83 4.49 -5.17
CA HIS A 89 10.81 3.49 -4.76
C HIS A 89 11.25 2.66 -5.98
N PRO A 90 12.42 1.99 -5.95
CA PRO A 90 13.01 1.27 -7.09
C PRO A 90 12.04 0.39 -7.87
N VAL A 91 11.30 -0.48 -7.18
CA VAL A 91 10.38 -1.42 -7.84
C VAL A 91 9.26 -0.68 -8.57
N LEU A 92 8.61 0.29 -7.93
CA LEU A 92 7.57 1.11 -8.56
C LEU A 92 8.12 1.92 -9.75
N LEU A 93 9.32 2.49 -9.60
CA LEU A 93 9.96 3.27 -10.66
C LEU A 93 10.36 2.40 -11.85
N ASN A 94 10.92 1.21 -11.61
CA ASN A 94 11.23 0.24 -12.68
C ASN A 94 9.96 -0.24 -13.40
N CYS A 95 8.84 -0.43 -12.70
CA CYS A 95 7.57 -0.76 -13.35
C CYS A 95 7.10 0.32 -14.33
N MET A 96 7.41 1.59 -14.07
CA MET A 96 7.03 2.71 -14.96
C MET A 96 8.09 2.99 -16.03
N TYR A 97 9.37 2.95 -15.68
CA TYR A 97 10.52 3.30 -16.52
C TYR A 97 11.63 2.25 -16.37
N PRO A 98 11.44 1.04 -16.92
CA PRO A 98 12.35 -0.08 -16.69
C PRO A 98 13.75 0.12 -17.30
N ALA A 99 13.88 0.99 -18.29
CA ALA A 99 15.17 1.32 -18.91
C ALA A 99 16.01 2.30 -18.06
N GLU A 100 15.38 3.06 -17.16
CA GLU A 100 16.02 4.14 -16.39
C GLU A 100 16.29 3.75 -14.94
N HIS A 101 15.53 2.80 -14.41
CA HIS A 101 15.58 2.42 -13.01
C HIS A 101 15.78 0.93 -12.80
N ASP A 102 16.70 0.58 -11.91
CA ASP A 102 16.87 -0.79 -11.41
C ASP A 102 15.83 -1.08 -10.31
N MET A 103 15.46 -2.36 -10.15
CA MET A 103 14.61 -2.85 -9.07
C MET A 103 15.35 -2.94 -7.73
N LEU A 104 16.69 -3.01 -7.73
CA LEU A 104 17.48 -3.18 -6.52
C LEU A 104 17.42 -1.96 -5.59
N CYS A 105 17.46 -2.22 -4.28
CA CYS A 105 17.52 -1.20 -3.26
C CYS A 105 18.76 -0.30 -3.43
N PRO A 106 18.62 1.05 -3.44
CA PRO A 106 19.74 1.94 -3.71
C PRO A 106 20.77 2.00 -2.57
N PHE A 107 20.41 1.48 -1.39
CA PHE A 107 21.26 1.50 -0.20
C PHE A 107 22.04 0.20 -0.01
N CYS A 108 21.36 -0.95 -0.01
CA CYS A 108 22.01 -2.24 0.22
C CYS A 108 22.47 -2.94 -1.07
N LYS A 109 21.85 -2.63 -2.21
CA LYS A 109 22.13 -3.26 -3.53
C LYS A 109 22.00 -4.79 -3.56
N ILE A 110 21.32 -5.39 -2.58
CA ILE A 110 21.17 -6.85 -2.44
C ILE A 110 19.73 -7.26 -2.74
N GLU A 111 18.76 -6.67 -2.04
CA GLU A 111 17.35 -7.00 -2.19
C GLU A 111 16.61 -6.01 -3.09
N ASN A 112 15.45 -6.42 -3.60
CA ASN A 112 14.55 -5.52 -4.32
C ASN A 112 14.15 -4.35 -3.41
N GLY A 113 14.25 -3.14 -3.94
CA GLY A 113 13.95 -1.91 -3.23
C GLY A 113 12.47 -1.64 -3.09
N THR A 114 11.76 -2.52 -2.41
CA THR A 114 10.35 -2.34 -2.02
C THR A 114 10.25 -1.40 -0.81
N LEU A 115 9.07 -0.81 -0.56
CA LEU A 115 8.86 0.00 0.64
C LEU A 115 9.06 -0.78 1.95
N PRO A 116 8.55 -2.03 2.11
CA PRO A 116 8.83 -2.86 3.28
C PRO A 116 10.32 -3.00 3.53
N HIS A 117 11.09 -3.39 2.50
CA HIS A 117 12.53 -3.52 2.62
C HIS A 117 13.17 -2.18 3.03
N ILE A 118 12.97 -1.13 2.24
CA ILE A 118 13.70 0.14 2.42
C ILE A 118 13.31 0.82 3.73
N LEU A 119 12.03 0.86 4.10
CA LEU A 119 11.56 1.64 5.24
C LEU A 119 11.58 0.85 6.55
N ALA A 120 11.39 -0.46 6.54
CA ALA A 120 11.32 -1.26 7.78
C ALA A 120 12.59 -2.07 8.08
N GLU A 121 13.33 -2.52 7.06
CA GLU A 121 14.33 -3.60 7.20
C GLU A 121 15.74 -3.22 6.75
N CYS A 122 15.90 -2.27 5.84
CA CYS A 122 17.20 -2.00 5.26
C CYS A 122 18.17 -1.42 6.30
N THR A 123 19.28 -2.11 6.57
CA THR A 123 20.27 -1.73 7.59
C THR A 123 21.28 -0.68 7.10
N LYS A 124 21.19 -0.29 5.83
CA LYS A 124 22.16 0.59 5.16
C LYS A 124 21.71 2.05 5.06
N LEU A 125 20.49 2.38 5.48
CA LEU A 125 20.06 3.78 5.62
C LEU A 125 20.76 4.43 6.80
N LYS A 126 21.00 5.75 6.71
CA LYS A 126 21.53 6.55 7.80
C LYS A 126 20.56 6.61 8.97
N ASN A 127 19.27 6.73 8.67
CA ASN A 127 18.23 6.75 9.69
C ASN A 127 17.98 5.32 10.23
N PRO A 128 17.91 5.12 11.55
CA PRO A 128 17.76 3.81 12.16
C PRO A 128 16.43 3.15 11.77
N GLN A 129 16.37 1.82 11.83
CA GLN A 129 15.13 1.09 11.60
C GLN A 129 14.07 1.51 12.63
N PRO A 130 12.79 1.60 12.23
CA PRO A 130 11.71 1.85 13.17
C PRO A 130 11.61 0.71 14.19
N SER A 131 11.54 1.05 15.48
CA SER A 131 11.26 0.08 16.53
C SER A 131 9.78 -0.30 16.51
N LEU A 132 9.51 -1.58 16.73
CA LEU A 132 8.16 -2.04 17.04
C LEU A 132 7.84 -1.74 18.52
N PRO A 133 6.55 -1.69 18.90
CA PRO A 133 6.16 -1.64 20.31
C PRO A 133 6.77 -2.81 21.11
N PRO A 134 7.10 -2.62 22.40
CA PRO A 134 7.77 -3.66 23.21
C PRO A 134 7.02 -4.98 23.29
N ASP A 135 5.68 -4.92 23.22
CA ASP A 135 4.81 -6.09 23.41
C ASP A 135 4.50 -6.85 22.11
N THR A 136 5.03 -6.41 20.96
CA THR A 136 4.82 -7.13 19.70
C THR A 136 5.79 -8.31 19.58
N PRO A 137 5.31 -9.55 19.36
CA PRO A 137 6.18 -10.69 19.06
C PRO A 137 6.95 -10.42 17.77
N ASN A 138 8.18 -10.95 17.66
CA ASN A 138 9.05 -10.75 16.49
C ASN A 138 8.35 -11.21 15.20
N PRO A 139 7.78 -10.29 14.41
CA PRO A 139 6.90 -10.67 13.32
C PRO A 139 7.71 -11.04 12.08
N GLN A 140 7.10 -11.79 11.16
CA GLN A 140 7.67 -11.97 9.83
C GLN A 140 7.84 -10.60 9.12
N PRO A 141 8.74 -10.45 8.14
CA PRO A 141 8.97 -9.21 7.38
C PRO A 141 7.69 -8.45 6.97
N LEU A 142 6.71 -9.17 6.42
CA LEU A 142 5.43 -8.57 5.98
C LEU A 142 4.57 -8.08 7.16
N GLU A 143 4.41 -8.90 8.19
CA GLU A 143 3.66 -8.54 9.40
C GLU A 143 4.31 -7.35 10.12
N ARG A 144 5.64 -7.28 10.11
CA ARG A 144 6.39 -6.15 10.66
C ARG A 144 6.06 -4.87 9.90
N TRP A 145 6.05 -4.90 8.57
CA TRP A 145 5.69 -3.76 7.74
C TRP A 145 4.25 -3.28 8.03
N GLU A 146 3.29 -4.19 8.06
CA GLU A 146 1.89 -3.87 8.35
C GLU A 146 1.70 -3.29 9.75
N THR A 147 2.40 -3.84 10.74
CA THR A 147 2.40 -3.34 12.12
C THR A 147 2.96 -1.93 12.21
N LEU A 148 4.07 -1.65 11.50
CA LEU A 148 4.68 -0.32 11.46
C LEU A 148 3.76 0.71 10.80
N LEU A 149 3.12 0.37 9.68
CA LEU A 149 2.17 1.25 9.01
C LEU A 149 0.91 1.54 9.84
N SER A 150 0.52 0.57 10.67
CA SER A 150 -0.67 0.66 11.54
C SER A 150 -0.39 1.36 12.87
N SER A 151 0.86 1.74 13.16
CA SER A 151 1.23 2.41 14.40
C SER A 151 0.84 3.89 14.41
N PRO A 152 0.04 4.35 15.40
CA PRO A 152 -0.24 5.79 15.60
C PRO A 152 0.90 6.50 16.36
N ALA A 153 1.90 5.76 16.85
CA ALA A 153 2.94 6.31 17.71
C ALA A 153 3.88 7.25 16.94
N LEU A 154 4.08 8.46 17.47
CA LEU A 154 4.96 9.47 16.88
C LEU A 154 6.37 8.94 16.58
N PRO A 155 7.07 8.20 17.47
CA PRO A 155 8.41 7.71 17.17
C PRO A 155 8.45 6.79 15.94
N THR A 156 7.45 5.91 15.79
CA THR A 156 7.35 4.98 14.66
C THR A 156 7.07 5.74 13.37
N GLN A 157 6.07 6.63 13.37
CA GLN A 157 5.74 7.41 12.18
C GLN A 157 6.90 8.31 11.76
N ARG A 158 7.57 8.95 12.71
CA ARG A 158 8.74 9.80 12.45
C ARG A 158 9.87 9.00 11.80
N ALA A 159 10.24 7.84 12.37
CA ALA A 159 11.26 6.96 11.79
C ALA A 159 10.94 6.52 10.36
N LEU A 160 9.68 6.15 10.08
CA LEU A 160 9.24 5.82 8.71
C LEU A 160 9.37 7.01 7.77
N THR A 161 8.96 8.21 8.21
CA THR A 161 9.01 9.40 7.37
C THR A 161 10.42 9.91 7.13
N ASP A 162 11.32 9.78 8.09
CA ASP A 162 12.72 10.21 7.96
C ASP A 162 13.47 9.28 6.99
N ARG A 163 13.22 7.96 7.08
CA ARG A 163 13.72 6.99 6.09
C ARG A 163 13.09 7.21 4.70
N GLY A 164 11.80 7.55 4.66
CA GLY A 164 11.12 7.90 3.42
C GLY A 164 11.67 9.18 2.78
N GLN A 165 12.07 10.15 3.61
CA GLN A 165 12.75 11.35 3.14
C GLN A 165 14.11 11.01 2.53
N GLU A 166 14.92 10.21 3.23
CA GLU A 166 16.23 9.75 2.74
C GLU A 166 16.12 9.00 1.39
N LEU A 167 15.08 8.16 1.23
CA LEU A 167 14.75 7.53 -0.04
C LEU A 167 14.46 8.56 -1.14
N LEU A 168 13.58 9.52 -0.88
CA LEU A 168 13.24 10.55 -1.87
C LEU A 168 14.43 11.43 -2.24
N ASP A 169 15.30 11.75 -1.27
CA ASP A 169 16.51 12.54 -1.51
C ASP A 169 17.47 11.83 -2.47
N THR A 170 17.49 10.49 -2.46
CA THR A 170 18.29 9.68 -3.39
C THR A 170 17.86 9.90 -4.85
N TYR A 171 16.57 10.15 -5.10
CA TYR A 171 16.04 10.43 -6.44
C TYR A 171 15.94 11.93 -6.77
N GLY A 172 15.79 12.77 -5.76
CA GLY A 172 15.75 14.24 -5.90
C GLY A 172 17.13 14.88 -6.09
N SER A 173 18.21 14.14 -5.87
CA SER A 173 19.59 14.62 -6.05
C SER A 173 20.14 14.42 -7.48
N CYS A 174 19.32 13.94 -8.41
CA CYS A 174 19.66 13.91 -9.83
C CYS A 174 19.26 15.22 -10.50
N ASN A 175 20.11 16.24 -10.35
CA ASN A 175 20.21 17.39 -11.25
C ASN A 175 21.67 17.57 -11.65
#